data_AF-A0A1H7D5S3-F1
#
_entry.id   AF-A0A1H7D5S3-F1
#
_cell.length_a   1.000
_cell.length_b   1.000
_cell.length_c   1.000
_cell.angle_alpha   90.00
_cell.angle_beta   90.00
_cell.angle_gamma   90.00
#
_symmetry.space_group_name_H-M   'P 1'
#
loop_
_entity.id
_entity.type
_entity.pdbx_description
1 polymer ?
#
loop_
_entity_poly.entity_id
_entity_poly.type
_entity_poly.pdbx_seq_one_letter_code
_entity_poly.pdbx_strand_id
1 'polypeptide(L)'
;MDQQELMRNGVDGKADTFVIAMVMHLKDPDDLMQESRVFKSVVLDWFQARGATAEGVELIAVSDPKYHGAIKQLFDTLHAGEVSLVPVFEKVYFRLALHDASGAMIEEADHPPAMKAEAKAGVLSRFFKKFSG
;
A
#
# COMPACT_ATOMS: atom_id res chain seq x y z
N MET A 1 -23.87 27.32 -14.31
CA MET A 1 -22.94 26.58 -13.44
C MET A 1 -23.78 26.10 -12.27
N ASP A 2 -24.06 24.81 -12.24
CA ASP A 2 -25.04 24.20 -11.34
C ASP A 2 -24.43 24.00 -9.94
N GLN A 3 -25.21 24.19 -8.87
CA GLN A 3 -24.76 23.91 -7.50
C GLN A 3 -24.32 22.44 -7.33
N GLN A 4 -24.85 21.52 -8.15
CA GLN A 4 -24.39 20.14 -8.20
C GLN A 4 -23.00 19.97 -8.83
N GLU A 5 -22.61 20.81 -9.79
CA GLU A 5 -21.24 20.82 -10.34
C GLU A 5 -20.24 21.42 -9.34
N LEU A 6 -20.66 22.42 -8.56
CA LEU A 6 -19.87 22.99 -7.46
C LEU A 6 -19.70 22.02 -6.29
N MET A 7 -20.66 21.14 -6.00
CA MET A 7 -20.46 20.06 -5.03
C MET A 7 -19.59 18.93 -5.59
N ARG A 8 -19.65 18.68 -6.91
CA ARG A 8 -18.79 17.70 -7.57
C ARG A 8 -17.32 18.14 -7.63
N ASN A 9 -17.10 19.45 -7.69
CA ASN A 9 -15.77 20.09 -7.61
C ASN A 9 -15.45 20.61 -6.19
N GLY A 10 -16.38 20.48 -5.24
CA GLY A 10 -16.26 20.93 -3.84
C GLY A 10 -15.91 19.79 -2.88
N VAL A 11 -15.78 18.56 -3.39
CA VAL A 11 -15.08 17.47 -2.72
C VAL A 11 -13.64 17.45 -3.24
N ASP A 12 -12.93 18.58 -3.09
CA ASP A 12 -11.47 18.63 -3.18
C ASP A 12 -10.85 18.03 -1.88
N GLY A 13 -11.38 16.89 -1.44
CA GLY A 13 -10.73 16.03 -0.48
C GLY A 13 -9.55 15.41 -1.21
N LYS A 14 -8.39 16.07 -1.15
CA LYS A 14 -7.16 15.54 -1.73
C LYS A 14 -6.99 14.12 -1.22
N ALA A 15 -6.93 13.20 -2.16
CA ALA A 15 -6.36 11.88 -2.01
C ALA A 15 -5.09 11.95 -1.15
N ASP A 16 -5.18 11.55 0.12
CA ASP A 16 -4.01 11.57 1.00
C ASP A 16 -3.31 10.20 0.87
N THR A 17 -2.22 10.18 0.09
CA THR A 17 -1.24 9.08 0.12
C THR A 17 -0.22 9.36 1.21
N PHE A 18 -0.01 8.39 2.08
CA PHE A 18 0.99 8.46 3.12
C PHE A 18 2.25 7.70 2.72
N VAL A 19 3.37 8.43 2.74
CA VAL A 19 4.66 7.90 2.34
C VAL A 19 5.53 7.72 3.58
N ILE A 20 6.02 6.50 3.78
CA ILE A 20 7.08 6.21 4.73
C ILE A 20 8.33 5.85 3.94
N ALA A 21 9.37 6.67 4.06
CA ALA A 21 10.69 6.34 3.54
C ALA A 21 11.58 5.77 4.65
N MET A 22 12.07 4.56 4.45
CA MET A 22 12.98 3.86 5.35
C MET A 22 14.33 3.69 4.67
N VAL A 23 15.35 4.35 5.23
CA VAL A 23 16.75 4.07 4.89
C VAL A 23 17.21 2.97 5.83
N MET A 24 17.39 1.76 5.31
CA MET A 24 17.67 0.59 6.12
C MET A 24 19.15 0.24 6.08
N HIS A 25 19.81 0.42 7.23
CA HIS A 25 21.16 -0.08 7.48
C HIS A 25 21.09 -1.34 8.34
N LEU A 26 20.50 -2.40 7.78
CA LEU A 26 20.34 -3.67 8.48
C LEU A 26 21.71 -4.30 8.74
N LYS A 27 21.96 -4.70 9.97
CA LYS A 27 23.11 -5.55 10.32
C LYS A 27 22.69 -7.01 10.26
N ASP A 28 21.46 -7.30 10.69
CA ASP A 28 20.82 -8.62 10.65
C ASP A 28 19.43 -8.51 9.97
N PRO A 29 19.03 -9.47 9.11
CA PRO A 29 17.65 -9.56 8.61
C PRO A 29 16.56 -9.53 9.70
N ASP A 30 16.84 -10.04 10.91
CA ASP A 30 15.85 -10.04 12.00
C ASP A 30 15.50 -8.62 12.49
N ASP A 31 16.38 -7.64 12.26
CA ASP A 31 16.12 -6.22 12.56
C ASP A 31 14.89 -5.70 11.79
N LEU A 32 14.58 -6.27 10.61
CA LEU A 32 13.40 -5.92 9.81
C LEU A 32 12.09 -6.16 10.57
N MET A 33 12.03 -7.17 11.44
CA MET A 33 10.83 -7.47 12.21
C MET A 33 10.55 -6.46 13.30
N GLN A 34 11.58 -5.83 13.85
CA GLN A 34 11.39 -4.73 14.79
C GLN A 34 10.88 -3.49 14.08
N GLU A 35 11.50 -3.15 12.95
CA GLU A 35 11.09 -2.02 12.10
C GLU A 35 9.65 -2.17 11.60
N SER A 36 9.24 -3.40 11.27
CA SER A 36 7.89 -3.68 10.79
C SER A 36 6.81 -3.45 11.85
N ARG A 37 7.10 -3.71 13.13
CA ARG A 37 6.17 -3.40 14.22
C ARG A 37 5.98 -1.89 14.40
N VAL A 38 7.05 -1.12 14.25
CA VAL A 38 6.99 0.35 14.27
C VAL A 38 6.20 0.87 13.07
N PHE A 39 6.52 0.38 11.87
CA PHE A 39 5.80 0.68 10.65
C PHE A 39 4.29 0.43 10.80
N LYS A 40 3.91 -0.74 11.34
CA LYS A 40 2.51 -1.08 11.61
C LYS A 40 1.82 -0.03 12.48
N SER A 41 2.42 0.34 13.61
CA SER A 41 1.82 1.33 14.52
C SER A 41 1.58 2.65 13.82
N VAL A 42 2.58 3.15 13.10
CA VAL A 42 2.50 4.45 12.39
C VAL A 42 1.41 4.43 11.33
N VAL A 43 1.32 3.35 10.55
CA VAL A 43 0.32 3.21 9.49
C VAL A 43 -1.10 3.12 10.06
N LEU A 44 -1.30 2.38 11.16
CA LEU A 44 -2.62 2.29 11.81
C LEU A 44 -3.06 3.63 12.39
N ASP A 45 -2.17 4.34 13.08
CA ASP A 45 -2.47 5.64 13.66
C ASP A 45 -2.80 6.67 12.57
N TRP A 46 -2.02 6.68 11.48
CA TRP A 46 -2.30 7.52 10.32
C TRP A 46 -3.66 7.17 9.71
N PHE A 47 -3.94 5.89 9.49
CA PHE A 47 -5.19 5.45 8.88
C PHE A 47 -6.39 5.81 9.75
N GLN A 48 -6.29 5.67 11.07
CA GLN A 48 -7.32 6.09 12.01
C GLN A 48 -7.56 7.62 11.97
N ALA A 49 -6.50 8.41 11.86
CA ALA A 49 -6.59 9.87 11.78
C ALA A 49 -7.21 10.37 10.47
N ARG A 50 -6.97 9.68 9.35
CA ARG A 50 -7.50 10.06 8.03
C ARG A 50 -8.88 9.51 7.73
N GLY A 51 -9.17 8.29 8.19
CA GLY A 51 -10.45 7.64 7.97
C GLY A 51 -10.79 7.54 6.48
N ALA A 52 -11.86 8.24 6.06
CA ALA A 52 -12.39 8.16 4.71
C ALA A 52 -11.54 8.83 3.62
N THR A 53 -10.55 9.65 3.99
CA THR A 53 -9.67 10.34 3.02
C THR A 53 -8.37 9.58 2.72
N ALA A 54 -8.14 8.45 3.38
CA ALA A 54 -6.96 7.62 3.17
C ALA A 54 -7.04 6.89 1.82
N GLU A 55 -6.07 7.11 0.93
CA GLU A 55 -6.07 6.49 -0.41
C GLU A 55 -4.97 5.46 -0.62
N GLY A 56 -3.80 5.67 -0.01
CA GLY A 56 -2.72 4.71 -0.12
C GLY A 56 -1.60 4.91 0.89
N VAL A 57 -0.81 3.85 1.06
CA VAL A 57 0.42 3.80 1.82
C VAL A 57 1.53 3.38 0.87
N GLU A 58 2.60 4.17 0.83
CA GLU A 58 3.80 3.86 0.05
C GLU A 58 4.99 3.69 0.99
N LEU A 59 5.61 2.52 0.92
CA LEU A 59 6.86 2.21 1.60
C LEU A 59 8.01 2.36 0.59
N ILE A 60 8.87 3.35 0.82
CA ILE A 60 10.11 3.53 0.06
C ILE A 60 11.25 2.94 0.90
N ALA A 61 11.91 1.89 0.41
CA ALA A 61 13.01 1.25 1.09
C ALA A 61 14.33 1.49 0.34
N VAL A 62 15.23 2.27 0.94
CA VAL A 62 16.60 2.47 0.44
C VAL A 62 17.51 1.51 1.20
N SER A 63 18.04 0.49 0.51
CA SER A 63 18.82 -0.58 1.16
C SER A 63 19.79 -1.28 0.22
N ASP A 64 20.76 -2.00 0.79
CA ASP A 64 21.64 -2.90 0.03
C ASP A 64 20.80 -3.98 -0.68
N PRO A 65 21.00 -4.21 -2.00
CA PRO A 65 20.22 -5.17 -2.79
C PRO A 65 20.08 -6.57 -2.17
N LYS A 66 21.06 -7.02 -1.37
CA LYS A 66 20.98 -8.34 -0.71
C LYS A 66 19.81 -8.47 0.27
N TYR A 67 19.25 -7.36 0.76
CA TYR A 67 18.10 -7.36 1.68
C TYR A 67 16.74 -7.19 0.98
N HIS A 68 16.73 -6.88 -0.32
CA HIS A 68 15.49 -6.61 -1.07
C HIS A 68 14.51 -7.78 -1.03
N GLY A 69 15.01 -9.03 -1.08
CA GLY A 69 14.17 -10.22 -0.95
C GLY A 69 13.46 -10.30 0.41
N ALA A 70 14.16 -9.99 1.50
CA ALA A 70 13.58 -10.00 2.84
C ALA A 70 12.55 -8.86 3.02
N ILE A 71 12.83 -7.67 2.47
CA ILE A 71 11.91 -6.52 2.50
C ILE A 71 10.63 -6.84 1.73
N LYS A 72 10.72 -7.49 0.57
CA LYS A 72 9.54 -7.95 -0.18
C LYS A 72 8.74 -8.97 0.58
N GLN A 73 9.39 -9.97 1.15
CA GLN A 73 8.71 -10.97 1.95
C GLN A 73 8.00 -10.33 3.16
N LEU A 74 8.62 -9.33 3.78
CA LEU A 74 7.96 -8.54 4.81
C LEU A 74 6.73 -7.80 4.24
N PHE A 75 6.87 -7.10 3.12
CA PHE A 75 5.78 -6.38 2.48
C PHE A 75 4.60 -7.28 2.13
N ASP A 76 4.88 -8.46 1.56
CA ASP A 76 3.87 -9.47 1.24
C ASP A 76 3.24 -10.08 2.48
N THR A 77 3.89 -10.03 3.65
CA THR A 77 3.34 -10.54 4.91
C THR A 77 2.63 -9.47 5.74
N LEU A 78 2.58 -8.21 5.31
CA LEU A 78 1.89 -7.14 6.06
C LEU A 78 0.38 -7.40 6.25
N HIS A 79 -0.24 -8.27 5.46
CA HIS A 79 -1.61 -8.72 5.66
C HIS A 79 -1.78 -9.84 6.71
N ALA A 80 -0.69 -10.43 7.21
CA ALA A 80 -0.69 -11.66 8.02
C ALA A 80 0.17 -11.53 9.28
N GLY A 81 -0.05 -12.44 10.24
CA GLY A 81 0.79 -12.57 11.43
C GLY A 81 0.80 -11.34 12.34
N GLU A 82 1.93 -11.11 13.02
CA GLU A 82 2.09 -10.04 14.01
C GLU A 82 2.04 -8.63 13.41
N VAL A 83 2.40 -8.48 12.13
CA VAL A 83 2.47 -7.20 11.42
C VAL A 83 1.14 -6.85 10.73
N SER A 84 0.09 -7.63 10.94
CA SER A 84 -1.18 -7.51 10.22
C SER A 84 -1.76 -6.07 10.18
N LEU A 85 -1.89 -5.55 8.96
CA LEU A 85 -2.47 -4.27 8.57
C LEU A 85 -3.79 -4.44 7.80
N VAL A 86 -4.48 -5.59 7.97
CA VAL A 86 -5.74 -5.92 7.27
C VAL A 86 -6.75 -4.77 7.21
N PRO A 87 -7.03 -4.03 8.31
CA PRO A 87 -8.01 -2.93 8.26
C PRO A 87 -7.68 -1.82 7.26
N VAL A 88 -6.38 -1.68 6.91
CA VAL A 88 -5.83 -0.68 5.99
C VAL A 88 -5.78 -1.27 4.58
N PHE A 89 -5.22 -2.48 4.41
CA PHE A 89 -5.10 -3.20 3.13
C PHE A 89 -6.42 -3.40 2.39
N GLU A 90 -7.52 -3.59 3.11
CA GLU A 90 -8.82 -3.78 2.47
C GLU A 90 -9.33 -2.52 1.75
N LYS A 91 -8.86 -1.34 2.20
CA LYS A 91 -9.48 -0.04 1.88
C LYS A 91 -8.58 0.87 1.07
N VAL A 92 -7.25 0.77 1.23
CA VAL A 92 -6.28 1.69 0.61
C VAL A 92 -5.25 0.91 -0.20
N TYR A 93 -4.62 1.60 -1.14
CA TYR A 93 -3.57 1.03 -1.97
C TYR A 93 -2.28 0.87 -1.15
N PHE A 94 -1.55 -0.23 -1.31
CA PHE A 94 -0.22 -0.38 -0.73
C PHE A 94 0.81 -0.49 -1.84
N ARG A 95 1.90 0.26 -1.72
CA ARG A 95 3.03 0.23 -2.65
C ARG A 95 4.34 0.04 -1.90
N LEU A 96 5.24 -0.71 -2.52
CA LEU A 96 6.64 -0.83 -2.14
C LEU A 96 7.49 -0.32 -3.30
N ALA A 97 8.39 0.62 -3.02
CA ALA A 97 9.45 1.04 -3.93
C ALA A 97 10.80 0.70 -3.30
N LEU A 98 11.58 -0.17 -3.97
CA LEU A 98 12.92 -0.56 -3.56
C LEU A 98 13.97 0.24 -4.31
N HIS A 99 14.85 0.88 -3.56
CA HIS A 99 15.97 1.64 -4.08
C HIS A 99 17.28 1.06 -3.55
N ASP A 100 18.33 1.13 -4.38
CA ASP A 100 19.69 0.84 -3.93
C ASP A 100 20.29 2.03 -3.15
N ALA A 101 21.51 1.87 -2.64
CA ALA A 101 22.20 2.91 -1.89
C ALA A 101 22.51 4.18 -2.69
N SER A 102 22.45 4.14 -4.03
CA SER A 102 22.60 5.32 -4.90
C SER A 102 21.28 6.08 -5.10
N GLY A 103 20.16 5.51 -4.63
CA GLY A 103 18.81 6.03 -4.82
C GLY A 103 18.17 5.57 -6.14
N ALA A 104 18.84 4.74 -6.93
CA ALA A 104 18.24 4.19 -8.15
C ALA A 104 17.12 3.21 -7.76
N MET A 105 15.95 3.37 -8.37
CA MET A 105 14.84 2.44 -8.18
C MET A 105 15.19 1.11 -8.84
N ILE A 106 15.23 0.06 -8.04
CA ILE A 106 15.53 -1.29 -8.48
C ILE A 106 14.24 -2.02 -8.81
N GLU A 107 13.21 -1.83 -7.99
CA GLU A 107 11.96 -2.56 -8.15
C GLU A 107 10.77 -1.86 -7.49
N GLU A 108 9.57 -2.13 -8.00
CA GLU A 108 8.30 -1.68 -7.44
C GLU A 108 7.35 -2.87 -7.31
N ALA A 109 6.58 -2.90 -6.23
CA ALA A 109 5.51 -3.87 -6.01
C ALA A 109 4.26 -3.17 -5.50
N ASP A 110 3.11 -3.53 -6.07
CA ASP A 110 1.83 -2.91 -5.78
C ASP A 110 0.83 -3.95 -5.23
N HIS A 111 0.17 -3.61 -4.12
CA HIS A 111 -0.95 -4.34 -3.55
C HIS A 111 -2.22 -3.46 -3.62
N PRO A 112 -3.09 -3.69 -4.61
CA PRO A 112 -4.34 -2.95 -4.70
C PRO A 112 -5.28 -3.31 -3.53
N PRO A 113 -6.22 -2.42 -3.14
CA PRO A 113 -7.15 -2.71 -2.05
C PRO A 113 -7.94 -4.00 -2.33
N ALA A 114 -8.08 -4.87 -1.33
CA ALA A 114 -8.80 -6.14 -1.49
C ALA A 114 -10.24 -5.96 -2.00
N MET A 115 -10.94 -4.90 -1.56
CA MET A 115 -12.29 -4.57 -2.06
C MET A 115 -12.32 -4.23 -3.57
N LYS A 116 -11.20 -3.79 -4.17
CA LYS A 116 -11.09 -3.52 -5.61
C LYS A 116 -10.63 -4.75 -6.41
N ALA A 117 -10.04 -5.76 -5.77
CA ALA A 117 -9.62 -7.01 -6.41
C ALA A 117 -10.83 -7.91 -6.77
N GLU A 118 -11.82 -8.03 -5.88
CA GLU A 118 -13.05 -8.79 -6.14
C GLU A 118 -13.92 -8.16 -7.24
N ALA A 119 -13.93 -6.83 -7.35
CA ALA A 119 -14.67 -6.13 -8.40
C ALA A 119 -14.13 -6.45 -9.81
N LYS A 120 -12.80 -6.62 -9.98
CA LYS A 120 -12.23 -7.02 -11.28
C LYS A 120 -12.51 -8.48 -11.63
N ALA A 121 -12.51 -9.39 -10.65
CA ALA A 121 -12.86 -10.79 -10.86
C ALA A 121 -14.36 -10.97 -11.20
N GLY A 122 -15.24 -10.19 -10.57
CA GLY A 122 -16.69 -10.21 -10.82
C GLY A 122 -17.12 -9.61 -12.17
N VAL A 123 -16.38 -8.63 -12.70
CA VAL A 123 -16.69 -8.00 -14.00
C VAL A 123 -16.24 -8.88 -15.17
N LEU A 124 -15.10 -9.56 -15.07
CA LEU A 124 -14.64 -10.50 -16.10
C LEU A 124 -15.60 -11.69 -16.25
N SER A 125 -16.08 -12.26 -15.15
CA SER A 125 -17.03 -13.40 -15.19
C SER A 125 -18.39 -13.05 -15.83
N ARG A 126 -18.86 -11.80 -15.66
CA ARG A 126 -20.11 -11.33 -16.31
C ARG A 126 -19.93 -11.01 -17.79
N PHE A 127 -18.74 -10.58 -18.21
CA PHE A 127 -18.44 -10.34 -19.62
C PHE A 127 -18.39 -11.66 -20.41
N PHE A 128 -17.70 -12.69 -19.88
CA PHE A 128 -17.64 -14.00 -20.55
C PHE A 128 -19.00 -14.71 -20.63
N LYS A 129 -19.88 -14.53 -19.64
CA LYS A 129 -21.24 -15.10 -19.65
C LYS A 129 -22.17 -14.43 -20.68
N LYS A 130 -21.86 -13.21 -21.13
CA LYS A 130 -22.66 -12.47 -22.13
C LYS A 130 -22.29 -12.85 -23.57
N PHE A 131 -21.11 -13.42 -23.81
CA PHE A 131 -20.65 -13.86 -25.14
C PHE A 131 -20.74 -15.38 -25.36
N SER A 132 -21.22 -16.12 -24.36
CA SER A 132 -21.42 -17.58 -24.43
C SER A 132 -22.90 -17.97 -24.51
N GLY A 133 -23.76 -17.09 -25.03
CA GLY A 133 -25.19 -17.32 -25.25
C GLY A 133 -25.52 -17.27 -26.72
#